data_AF-A0A920PUX6-F1
#
_entry.id   AF-A0A920PUX6-F1
#
_cell.length_a   1.000
_cell.length_b   1.000
_cell.length_c   1.000
_cell.angle_alpha   90.00
_cell.angle_beta   90.00
_cell.angle_gamma   90.00
#
_symmetry.space_group_name_H-M   'P 1'
#
loop_
_entity.id
_entity.type
_entity.pdbx_description
1 polymer ?
#
loop_
_entity_poly.entity_id
_entity_poly.type
_entity_poly.pdbx_seq_one_letter_code
_entity_poly.pdbx_strand_id
1 'polypeptide(L)'
;MRLQGHDQETADIIIPHIKNDNWFFDTELLVIGAKRGFKIASIPVKWDDDPTSTVNVINTAKEDIKGLLRLRFGGVPHAQPPEPLSLDL
;
A
#
# COMPACT_ATOMS: atom_id res chain seq x y z
N MET A 1 4.02 7.92 22.35
CA MET A 1 2.94 8.29 21.40
C MET A 1 2.41 7.00 20.81
N ARG A 2 1.28 6.49 21.32
CA ARG A 2 0.69 5.21 20.90
C ARG A 2 -0.38 5.53 19.87
N LEU A 3 -0.11 5.25 18.59
CA LEU A 3 -1.13 5.27 17.55
C LEU A 3 -2.12 4.15 17.91
N GLN A 4 -3.28 4.50 18.46
CA GLN A 4 -4.29 3.52 18.84
C GLN A 4 -5.04 3.05 17.58
N GLY A 5 -4.84 1.79 17.18
CA GLY A 5 -5.92 0.83 16.94
C GLY A 5 -6.80 0.92 15.69
N HIS A 6 -6.39 1.55 14.58
CA HIS A 6 -7.10 1.44 13.29
C HIS A 6 -6.29 0.81 12.17
N ASP A 7 -5.03 0.46 12.44
CA ASP A 7 -4.13 -0.21 11.50
C ASP A 7 -4.64 -1.60 11.11
N GLN A 8 -5.16 -2.36 12.08
CA GLN A 8 -5.70 -3.70 11.81
C GLN A 8 -6.99 -3.66 10.98
N GLU A 9 -7.96 -2.82 11.34
CA GLU A 9 -9.21 -2.67 10.58
C GLU A 9 -8.95 -2.16 9.15
N THR A 10 -8.02 -1.21 9.00
CA THR A 10 -7.59 -0.71 7.69
C THR A 10 -6.94 -1.82 6.85
N ALA A 11 -6.10 -2.66 7.47
CA ALA A 11 -5.50 -3.80 6.81
C ALA A 11 -6.55 -4.82 6.38
N ASP A 12 -7.51 -5.16 7.23
CA ASP A 12 -8.60 -6.09 6.91
C ASP A 12 -9.46 -5.60 5.74
N ILE A 13 -9.55 -4.28 5.54
CA ILE A 13 -10.23 -3.68 4.39
C ILE A 13 -9.39 -3.73 3.12
N ILE A 14 -8.11 -3.32 3.17
CA ILE A 14 -7.31 -3.13 1.94
C ILE A 14 -6.67 -4.45 1.46
N ILE A 15 -6.13 -5.26 2.38
CA ILE A 15 -5.33 -6.45 2.05
C ILE A 15 -6.08 -7.44 1.14
N PRO A 16 -7.37 -7.74 1.34
CA PRO A 16 -8.11 -8.65 0.44
C PRO A 16 -8.22 -8.18 -1.01
N HIS A 17 -7.94 -6.91 -1.29
CA HIS A 17 -8.01 -6.32 -2.64
C HIS A 17 -6.67 -6.29 -3.36
N ILE A 18 -5.58 -6.61 -2.67
CA ILE A 18 -4.25 -6.71 -3.26
C ILE A 18 -4.11 -8.06 -3.93
N LYS A 19 -3.63 -8.07 -5.16
CA LYS A 19 -3.50 -9.29 -5.97
C LYS A 19 -2.05 -9.76 -6.11
N ASN A 20 -1.06 -8.89 -5.87
CA ASN A 20 0.35 -9.25 -5.95
C ASN A 20 0.93 -9.32 -4.52
N ASP A 21 1.52 -10.46 -4.19
CA ASP A 21 2.19 -10.76 -2.92
C ASP A 21 3.72 -10.58 -2.98
N ASN A 22 4.25 -10.15 -4.14
CA ASN A 22 5.67 -9.88 -4.36
C ASN A 22 5.96 -8.37 -4.29
N TRP A 23 6.96 -7.90 -5.03
CA TRP A 23 7.46 -6.53 -4.98
C TRP A 23 6.44 -5.45 -5.32
N PHE A 24 5.37 -5.78 -6.05
CA PHE A 24 4.34 -4.82 -6.42
C PHE A 24 3.28 -4.61 -5.31
N PHE A 25 3.36 -5.37 -4.22
CA PHE A 25 2.42 -5.32 -3.10
C PHE A 25 2.29 -3.89 -2.54
N ASP A 26 3.41 -3.23 -2.27
CA ASP A 26 3.45 -1.89 -1.67
C ASP A 26 2.85 -0.83 -2.59
N THR A 27 3.07 -0.96 -3.90
CA THR A 27 2.51 -0.07 -4.90
C THR A 27 1.00 -0.27 -5.03
N GLU A 28 0.49 -1.51 -5.03
CA GLU A 28 -0.96 -1.76 -5.01
C GLU A 28 -1.61 -1.17 -3.76
N LEU A 29 -1.00 -1.39 -2.59
CA LEU A 29 -1.46 -0.87 -1.31
C LEU A 29 -1.58 0.66 -1.35
N LEU A 30 -0.52 1.35 -1.79
CA LEU A 30 -0.49 2.81 -1.88
C LEU A 30 -1.49 3.35 -2.91
N VAL A 31 -1.60 2.73 -4.08
CA VAL A 31 -2.53 3.18 -5.13
C VAL A 31 -3.98 3.00 -4.69
N ILE A 32 -4.34 1.86 -4.08
CA ILE A 32 -5.68 1.63 -3.54
C ILE A 32 -5.97 2.65 -2.44
N GLY A 33 -5.07 2.79 -1.46
CA GLY A 33 -5.21 3.74 -0.35
C GLY A 33 -5.45 5.17 -0.84
N ALA A 34 -4.58 5.67 -1.72
CA ALA A 34 -4.66 7.03 -2.24
C ALA A 34 -5.92 7.27 -3.08
N LYS A 35 -6.30 6.33 -3.95
CA LYS A 35 -7.49 6.49 -4.81
C LYS A 35 -8.82 6.33 -4.05
N ARG A 36 -8.80 5.68 -2.90
CA ARG A 36 -10.00 5.41 -2.09
C ARG A 36 -10.16 6.33 -0.88
N GLY A 37 -9.25 7.29 -0.69
CA GLY A 37 -9.37 8.31 0.33
C GLY A 37 -8.89 7.89 1.72
N PHE A 38 -8.05 6.85 1.80
CA PHE A 38 -7.37 6.51 3.05
C PHE A 38 -6.37 7.61 3.42
N LYS A 39 -6.25 7.89 4.72
CA LYS A 39 -5.25 8.83 5.24
C LYS A 39 -3.88 8.14 5.24
N ILE A 40 -2.91 8.72 4.54
CA ILE A 40 -1.53 8.22 4.47
C ILE A 40 -0.64 9.17 5.27
N ALA A 41 0.07 8.63 6.26
CA ALA A 41 1.07 9.35 7.03
C ALA A 41 2.47 8.88 6.65
N SER A 42 3.39 9.82 6.43
CA SER A 42 4.81 9.51 6.25
C SER A 42 5.51 9.59 7.61
N ILE A 43 6.15 8.49 8.00
CA ILE A 43 6.95 8.42 9.23
C ILE A 43 8.42 8.46 8.82
N PRO A 44 9.24 9.38 9.35
CA PRO A 44 10.66 9.43 9.03
C PRO A 44 11.37 8.19 9.59
N VAL A 45 12.09 7.47 8.71
CA VAL A 45 12.90 6.30 9.05
C VAL A 45 14.34 6.56 8.61
N LYS A 46 15.29 6.21 9.49
CA LYS A 46 16.71 6.20 9.14
C LYS A 46 17.02 4.89 8.42
N TRP A 47 17.42 4.98 7.16
CA TRP A 47 17.86 3.84 6.37
C TRP A 47 19.36 3.63 6.57
N ASP A 48 19.77 2.40 6.81
CA ASP A 48 21.15 1.95 6.84
C ASP A 48 21.28 0.93 5.69
N ASP A 49 21.95 1.31 4.60
CA ASP A 49 22.07 0.47 3.40
C ASP A 49 23.25 -0.50 3.54
N ASP A 50 22.98 -1.81 3.45
CA ASP A 50 24.02 -2.82 3.27
C ASP A 50 24.43 -2.87 1.77
N PRO A 51 25.70 -2.63 1.42
CA PRO A 51 26.15 -2.53 0.03
C PRO A 51 26.15 -3.86 -0.75
N THR A 52 25.73 -4.98 -0.16
CA THR A 52 25.78 -6.31 -0.79
C THR A 52 24.43 -6.84 -1.32
N SER A 53 23.53 -5.97 -1.78
CA SER A 53 22.24 -6.39 -2.36
C SER A 53 22.40 -7.01 -3.76
N THR A 54 22.07 -8.31 -3.88
CA THR A 54 22.05 -9.11 -5.12
C THR A 54 20.63 -9.22 -5.72
N VAL A 55 19.81 -8.17 -5.61
CA VAL A 55 18.47 -8.18 -6.20
C VAL A 55 18.55 -8.01 -7.72
N ASN A 56 17.92 -8.94 -8.46
CA ASN A 56 17.78 -8.85 -9.92
C ASN A 56 16.68 -7.84 -10.29
N VAL A 57 17.05 -6.56 -10.29
CA VAL A 57 16.16 -5.39 -10.50
C VAL A 57 15.33 -5.49 -11.79
N ILE A 58 15.87 -6.10 -12.84
CA ILE A 58 15.23 -6.13 -14.17
C ILE A 58 13.98 -7.01 -14.19
N ASN A 59 14.01 -8.15 -13.49
CA ASN A 59 12.86 -9.04 -13.44
C ASN A 59 11.75 -8.44 -12.59
N THR A 60 12.09 -7.82 -11.46
CA THR A 60 11.16 -7.11 -10.58
C THR A 60 10.45 -5.96 -11.31
N ALA A 61 11.19 -5.12 -12.04
CA ALA A 61 10.62 -3.97 -12.73
C ALA A 61 9.55 -4.34 -13.78
N LYS A 62 9.66 -5.50 -14.43
CA LYS A 62 8.66 -5.97 -15.40
C LYS A 62 7.34 -6.35 -14.72
N GLU A 63 7.40 -6.97 -13.55
CA GLU A 63 6.21 -7.33 -12.76
C GLU A 63 5.47 -6.08 -12.30
N ASP A 64 6.22 -5.05 -11.89
CA ASP A 64 5.65 -3.77 -11.47
C ASP A 64 4.92 -3.05 -12.60
N ILE A 65 5.53 -3.00 -13.80
CA ILE A 65 4.89 -2.39 -14.98
C ILE A 65 3.60 -3.13 -15.32
N LYS A 66 3.60 -4.47 -15.30
CA LYS A 66 2.40 -5.27 -15.55
C LYS A 66 1.30 -4.97 -14.51
N GLY A 67 1.68 -4.84 -13.24
CA GLY A 67 0.79 -4.44 -12.16
C GLY A 67 0.16 -3.06 -12.37
N LEU A 68 0.97 -2.06 -12.75
CA LEU A 68 0.51 -0.71 -13.05
C LEU A 68 -0.47 -0.68 -14.23
N LEU A 69 -0.15 -1.40 -15.31
CA LEU A 69 -1.05 -1.49 -16.48
C LEU A 69 -2.37 -2.14 -16.08
N ARG A 70 -2.35 -3.19 -15.24
CA ARG A 70 -3.56 -3.83 -14.73
C ARG A 70 -4.43 -2.87 -13.91
N LEU A 71 -3.84 -2.08 -13.01
CA LEU A 71 -4.59 -1.06 -12.25
C LEU A 71 -5.11 0.07 -13.14
N ARG A 72 -4.34 0.44 -14.17
CA ARG A 72 -4.70 1.51 -15.11
C ARG A 72 -5.89 1.13 -15.99
N PHE A 73 -5.92 -0.10 -16.50
CA PHE A 73 -6.95 -0.56 -17.44
C PHE A 73 -8.08 -1.37 -16.79
N GLY A 74 -7.78 -2.14 -15.73
CA GLY A 74 -8.75 -2.93 -14.98
C GLY A 74 -9.44 -2.18 -13.84
N GLY A 75 -9.01 -0.93 -13.59
CA GLY A 75 -9.52 -0.10 -12.51
C GLY A 75 -8.90 -0.46 -11.15
N VAL A 76 -9.10 0.44 -10.19
CA VAL A 76 -8.70 0.23 -8.79
C VAL A 76 -9.85 -0.48 -8.08
N PRO A 77 -9.62 -1.54 -7.29
CA PRO A 77 -10.65 -2.19 -6.48
C PRO A 77 -11.39 -1.21 -5.57
N HIS A 78 -12.64 -1.49 -5.25
CA HIS A 78 -13.42 -0.68 -4.31
C HIS A 78 -13.14 -1.13 -2.88
N ALA A 79 -12.44 -0.29 -2.14
CA ALA A 79 -12.20 -0.41 -0.70
C ALA A 79 -12.68 0.91 -0.08
N GLN A 80 -13.50 0.87 0.97
CA GLN A 80 -13.95 2.10 1.64
C GLN A 80 -13.17 2.27 2.93
N PRO A 81 -12.62 3.47 3.20
CA PRO A 81 -12.00 3.71 4.49
C PRO A 81 -13.04 3.54 5.61
N PRO A 82 -12.63 3.06 6.79
CA PRO A 82 -13.52 3.04 7.94
C PRO A 82 -14.03 4.45 8.21
N GLU A 83 -15.27 4.59 8.71
CA GLU A 83 -15.79 5.90 9.05
C GLU A 83 -14.80 6.59 10.01
N PRO A 84 -14.46 7.86 9.76
CA PRO A 84 -13.66 8.59 10.72
C PRO A 84 -14.43 8.61 12.03
N LEU A 85 -13.81 8.15 13.12
CA LEU A 85 -14.34 8.40 14.47
C LEU A 85 -14.77 9.87 14.50
N SER A 86 -16.06 10.11 14.74
CA SER A 86 -16.51 11.44 15.11
C SER A 86 -15.59 11.86 16.26
N LEU A 87 -14.78 12.89 16.03
CA LEU A 87 -14.10 13.56 17.11
C LEU A 87 -15.19 14.34 17.84
N ASP A 88 -16.05 13.62 18.55
CA ASP A 88 -16.96 14.19 19.53
C ASP A 88 -16.07 14.62 20.70
N LEU A 89 -15.55 15.85 20.58
CA LEU A 89 -14.94 16.65 21.65
C LEU A 89 -15.74 17.93 21.82
#